data_AF-A0A0A3XF15-F1
#
_entry.id   AF-A0A0A3XF15-F1
#
_cell.length_a   1.000
_cell.length_b   1.000
_cell.length_c   1.000
_cell.angle_alpha   90.00
_cell.angle_beta   90.00
_cell.angle_gamma   90.00
#
_symmetry.space_group_name_H-M   'P 1'
#
loop_
_entity.id
_entity.type
_entity.pdbx_description
1 polymer ?
#
loop_
_entity_poly.entity_id
_entity_poly.type
_entity_poly.pdbx_seq_one_letter_code
_entity_poly.pdbx_strand_id
1 'polypeptide(L)'
;SENSEYEEAKNEQAFIEGRILTLEKMLRNARIITNEDVDTGVVSVGSTVRLKDLEFGDVVEYTIVGSAESDPMNNKISNESPVGQALLGKVKGSTVDVSVPAGVIQYEILDISL
;
A
#
# COMPACT_ATOMS: atom_id res chain seq x y z
N SER A 1 -33.88 -29.27 -2.06
CA SER A 1 -32.73 -29.53 -2.93
C SER A 1 -32.81 -28.75 -4.24
N GLU A 2 -33.92 -28.77 -5.00
CA GLU A 2 -34.03 -27.95 -6.23
C GLU A 2 -33.93 -26.42 -5.99
N ASN A 3 -34.48 -25.91 -4.88
CA ASN A 3 -34.48 -24.46 -4.62
C ASN A 3 -33.16 -23.97 -3.98
N SER A 4 -32.38 -24.86 -3.36
CA SER A 4 -31.11 -24.50 -2.73
C SER A 4 -30.01 -24.27 -3.75
N GLU A 5 -29.93 -25.09 -4.81
CA GLU A 5 -28.95 -24.91 -5.89
C GLU A 5 -29.24 -23.64 -6.70
N TYR A 6 -30.52 -23.31 -6.93
CA TYR A 6 -30.90 -22.08 -7.63
C TYR A 6 -30.57 -20.81 -6.82
N GLU A 7 -30.87 -20.80 -5.51
CA GLU A 7 -30.52 -19.68 -4.64
C GLU A 7 -29.01 -19.53 -4.47
N GLU A 8 -28.26 -20.64 -4.39
CA GLU A 8 -26.80 -20.61 -4.35
C GLU A 8 -26.20 -20.04 -5.65
N ALA A 9 -26.70 -20.48 -6.82
CA ALA A 9 -26.29 -19.93 -8.11
C ALA A 9 -26.57 -18.43 -8.24
N LYS A 10 -27.71 -17.97 -7.72
CA LYS A 10 -28.09 -16.55 -7.72
C LYS A 10 -27.21 -15.71 -6.79
N ASN A 11 -26.85 -16.26 -5.62
CA ASN A 11 -25.93 -15.60 -4.69
C ASN A 11 -24.51 -15.50 -5.27
N GLU A 12 -24.03 -16.57 -5.91
CA GLU A 12 -22.73 -16.55 -6.60
C GLU A 12 -22.74 -15.53 -7.75
N GLN A 13 -23.82 -15.46 -8.54
CA GLN A 13 -23.97 -14.45 -9.58
C GLN A 13 -23.90 -13.03 -9.00
N ALA A 14 -24.65 -12.75 -7.92
CA ALA A 14 -24.64 -11.44 -7.26
C ALA A 14 -23.25 -11.08 -6.71
N PHE A 15 -22.52 -12.06 -6.16
CA PHE A 15 -21.15 -11.88 -5.70
C PHE A 15 -20.21 -11.54 -6.86
N ILE A 16 -20.31 -12.26 -7.97
CA ILE A 16 -19.51 -12.02 -9.19
C ILE A 16 -19.81 -10.63 -9.76
N GLU A 17 -21.08 -10.24 -9.90
CA GLU A 17 -21.48 -8.91 -10.37
C GLU A 17 -20.94 -7.81 -9.45
N GLY A 18 -20.99 -8.00 -8.13
CA GLY A 18 -20.38 -7.09 -7.16
C GLY A 18 -18.86 -6.95 -7.32
N ARG A 19 -18.17 -8.05 -7.64
CA ARG A 19 -16.73 -8.03 -7.95
C ARG A 19 -16.44 -7.28 -9.25
N ILE A 20 -17.24 -7.49 -10.29
CA ILE A 20 -17.11 -6.77 -11.57
C ILE A 20 -17.22 -5.27 -11.33
N LEU A 21 -18.27 -4.81 -10.63
CA LEU A 21 -18.48 -3.39 -10.36
C LEU A 21 -17.33 -2.76 -9.57
N THR A 22 -16.80 -3.51 -8.59
CA THR A 22 -15.61 -3.08 -7.82
C THR A 22 -14.41 -2.89 -8.75
N LEU A 23 -14.10 -3.88 -9.59
CA LEU A 23 -12.97 -3.84 -10.52
C LEU A 23 -13.12 -2.71 -11.57
N GLU A 24 -14.31 -2.53 -12.13
CA GLU A 24 -14.60 -1.45 -13.07
C GLU A 24 -14.42 -0.06 -12.41
N LYS A 25 -14.79 0.08 -11.14
CA LYS A 25 -14.55 1.32 -10.39
C LYS A 25 -13.06 1.54 -10.16
N MET A 26 -12.30 0.50 -9.84
CA MET A 26 -10.84 0.61 -9.67
C MET A 26 -10.18 1.02 -10.98
N LEU A 27 -10.51 0.36 -12.10
CA LEU A 27 -9.97 0.67 -13.43
C LEU A 27 -10.28 2.11 -13.86
N ARG A 28 -11.51 2.59 -13.65
CA ARG A 28 -11.89 3.97 -14.02
C ARG A 28 -11.13 5.05 -13.26
N ASN A 29 -10.71 4.77 -12.03
CA ASN A 29 -10.03 5.74 -11.17
C ASN A 29 -8.52 5.51 -11.07
N ALA A 30 -8.00 4.47 -11.75
CA ALA A 30 -6.58 4.17 -11.74
C ALA A 30 -5.79 5.27 -12.46
N ARG A 31 -4.68 5.69 -11.86
CA ARG A 31 -3.69 6.57 -12.47
C ARG A 31 -2.39 5.81 -12.63
N ILE A 32 -1.87 5.78 -13.85
CA ILE A 32 -0.54 5.19 -14.12
C ILE A 32 0.52 6.19 -13.64
N ILE A 33 1.48 5.68 -12.87
CA ILE A 33 2.66 6.41 -12.44
C ILE A 33 3.85 5.81 -13.20
N THR A 34 4.61 6.64 -13.87
CA THR A 34 5.85 6.25 -14.56
C THR A 34 7.06 6.73 -13.78
N ASN A 35 8.25 6.21 -14.09
CA ASN A 35 9.49 6.62 -13.42
C ASN A 35 9.80 8.13 -13.61
N GLU A 36 9.28 8.74 -14.68
CA GLU A 36 9.41 10.18 -14.95
C GLU A 36 8.52 11.02 -14.02
N ASP A 37 7.47 10.43 -13.46
CA ASP A 37 6.53 11.08 -12.54
C ASP A 37 7.01 11.06 -11.07
N VAL A 38 8.05 10.28 -10.76
CA VAL A 38 8.51 10.06 -9.38
C VAL A 38 9.76 10.89 -9.10
N ASP A 39 9.57 11.95 -8.31
CA ASP A 39 10.68 12.70 -7.72
C ASP A 39 11.28 11.92 -6.55
N THR A 40 12.55 11.51 -6.65
CA THR A 40 13.27 10.84 -5.55
C THR A 40 13.62 11.78 -4.39
N GLY A 41 13.31 13.08 -4.49
CA GLY A 41 13.45 14.03 -3.40
C GLY A 41 12.44 13.82 -2.26
N VAL A 42 11.27 13.26 -2.56
CA VAL A 42 10.18 13.00 -1.62
C VAL A 42 9.64 11.58 -1.79
N VAL A 43 9.17 10.97 -0.70
CA VAL A 43 8.49 9.68 -0.80
C VAL A 43 7.14 9.88 -1.49
N SER A 44 6.90 9.12 -2.56
CA SER A 44 5.64 9.10 -3.29
C SER A 44 5.25 7.66 -3.63
N VAL A 45 4.07 7.47 -4.23
CA VAL A 45 3.68 6.14 -4.72
C VAL A 45 4.61 5.76 -5.86
N GLY A 46 5.18 4.56 -5.79
CA GLY A 46 6.26 4.07 -6.66
C GLY A 46 7.65 4.17 -6.03
N SER A 47 7.84 4.94 -4.95
CA SER A 47 9.13 5.04 -4.28
C SER A 47 9.48 3.78 -3.49
N THR A 48 10.72 3.34 -3.61
CA THR A 48 11.37 2.38 -2.70
C THR A 48 12.16 3.15 -1.64
N VAL A 49 11.79 2.97 -0.37
CA VAL A 49 12.27 3.74 0.77
C VAL A 49 13.02 2.85 1.75
N ARG A 50 14.25 3.22 2.06
CA ARG A 50 15.03 2.58 3.13
C ARG A 50 14.85 3.31 4.43
N LEU A 51 14.51 2.57 5.48
CA LEU A 51 14.18 3.07 6.80
C LEU A 51 15.09 2.44 7.84
N LYS A 52 15.49 3.22 8.83
CA LYS A 52 16.16 2.73 10.03
C LYS A 52 15.21 2.79 11.20
N ASP A 53 14.96 1.65 11.84
CA ASP A 53 14.29 1.58 13.13
C ASP A 53 15.18 2.25 14.18
N LEU A 54 14.67 3.28 14.86
CA LEU A 54 15.46 4.02 15.85
C LEU A 54 15.51 3.34 17.22
N GLU A 55 14.63 2.37 17.49
CA GLU A 55 14.63 1.60 18.73
C GLU A 55 15.60 0.42 18.65
N PHE A 56 15.53 -0.36 17.57
CA PHE A 56 16.33 -1.58 17.42
C PHE A 56 17.56 -1.40 16.52
N GLY A 57 17.60 -0.34 15.70
CA GLY A 57 18.70 -0.05 14.79
C GLY A 57 18.64 -0.81 13.45
N ASP A 58 17.65 -1.68 13.27
CA ASP A 58 17.47 -2.48 12.06
C ASP A 58 17.13 -1.60 10.85
N VAL A 59 17.59 -2.04 9.67
CA VAL A 59 17.29 -1.35 8.41
C VAL A 59 16.32 -2.21 7.60
N VAL A 60 15.21 -1.60 7.21
CA VAL A 60 14.17 -2.21 6.39
C VAL A 60 13.97 -1.39 5.12
N GLU A 61 13.45 -2.04 4.08
CA GLU A 61 13.19 -1.41 2.79
C GLU A 61 11.77 -1.73 2.35
N TYR A 62 11.01 -0.72 1.93
CA TYR A 62 9.64 -0.87 1.48
C TYR A 62 9.40 -0.10 0.18
N THR A 63 8.66 -0.69 -0.74
CA THR A 63 8.12 0.01 -1.90
C THR A 63 6.70 0.48 -1.60
N ILE A 64 6.46 1.79 -1.71
CA ILE A 64 5.14 2.38 -1.50
C ILE A 64 4.31 2.20 -2.76
N VAL A 65 3.19 1.47 -2.65
CA VAL A 65 2.30 1.15 -3.77
C VAL A 65 0.86 1.56 -3.45
N GLY A 66 -0.03 1.49 -4.44
CA GLY A 66 -1.46 1.64 -4.19
C GLY A 66 -2.02 0.46 -3.38
N SER A 67 -3.12 0.67 -2.65
CA SER A 67 -3.77 -0.39 -1.87
C SER A 67 -4.06 -1.67 -2.64
N ALA A 68 -4.43 -1.55 -3.92
CA ALA A 68 -4.72 -2.68 -4.80
C ALA A 68 -3.51 -3.58 -5.10
N GLU A 69 -2.30 -3.05 -4.99
CA GLU A 69 -1.04 -3.70 -5.36
C GLU A 69 -0.21 -4.08 -4.12
N SER A 70 -0.73 -3.80 -2.92
CA SER A 70 -0.04 -4.05 -1.67
C SER A 70 0.20 -5.53 -1.46
N ASP A 71 1.44 -5.85 -1.09
CA ASP A 71 1.89 -7.20 -0.79
C ASP A 71 3.00 -7.10 0.27
N PRO A 72 2.62 -7.02 1.56
CA PRO A 72 3.59 -6.86 2.65
C PRO A 72 4.61 -7.99 2.74
N MET A 73 4.29 -9.19 2.23
CA MET A 73 5.23 -10.31 2.20
C MET A 73 6.38 -10.08 1.23
N ASN A 74 6.16 -9.23 0.22
CA ASN A 74 7.16 -8.79 -0.75
C ASN A 74 7.56 -7.33 -0.53
N ASN A 75 7.45 -6.81 0.70
CA ASN A 75 7.81 -5.43 1.07
C ASN A 75 7.08 -4.33 0.30
N LYS A 76 5.93 -4.64 -0.30
CA LYS A 76 5.06 -3.66 -0.98
C LYS A 76 4.00 -3.17 -0.02
N ILE A 77 4.13 -1.92 0.40
CA ILE A 77 3.30 -1.32 1.43
C ILE A 77 2.30 -0.37 0.79
N SER A 78 1.02 -0.52 1.15
CA SER A 78 -0.02 0.40 0.70
C SER A 78 0.26 1.82 1.20
N ASN A 79 0.07 2.80 0.32
CA ASN A 79 0.05 4.23 0.65
C ASN A 79 -1.05 4.61 1.66
N GLU A 80 -2.07 3.78 1.85
CA GLU A 80 -3.15 3.97 2.83
C GLU A 80 -2.87 3.26 4.17
N SER A 81 -1.81 2.44 4.26
CA SER A 81 -1.39 1.81 5.51
C SER A 81 -0.77 2.82 6.48
N PRO A 82 -0.68 2.52 7.80
CA PRO A 82 -0.04 3.42 8.77
C PRO A 82 1.40 3.80 8.39
N VAL A 83 2.18 2.83 7.89
CA VAL A 83 3.56 3.07 7.42
C VAL A 83 3.54 3.97 6.17
N GLY A 84 2.70 3.66 5.19
CA GLY A 84 2.59 4.45 3.96
C GLY A 84 2.18 5.91 4.22
N GLN A 85 1.14 6.11 5.04
CA GLN A 85 0.66 7.43 5.46
C GLN A 85 1.74 8.26 6.17
N ALA A 86 2.54 7.63 7.03
CA ALA A 86 3.61 8.32 7.76
C ALA A 86 4.76 8.76 6.84
N LEU A 87 5.02 8.00 5.77
CA LEU A 87 6.13 8.23 4.85
C LEU A 87 5.80 9.17 3.70
N LEU A 88 4.58 9.16 3.18
CA LEU A 88 4.22 9.97 2.00
C LEU A 88 4.55 11.47 2.18
N GLY A 89 5.23 12.03 1.18
CA GLY A 89 5.66 13.42 1.13
C GLY A 89 6.85 13.76 2.04
N LYS A 90 7.43 12.79 2.75
CA LYS A 90 8.62 12.99 3.58
C LYS A 90 9.88 12.92 2.73
N VAL A 91 10.95 13.56 3.21
CA VAL A 91 12.25 13.63 2.54
C VAL A 91 13.28 12.78 3.26
N LYS A 92 14.37 12.44 2.58
CA LYS A 92 15.55 11.79 3.19
C LYS A 92 16.04 12.55 4.43
N GLY A 93 16.39 11.81 5.48
CA GLY A 93 16.79 12.32 6.79
C GLY A 93 15.63 12.69 7.71
N SER A 94 14.37 12.59 7.26
CA SER A 94 13.22 12.80 8.13
C SER A 94 13.04 11.62 9.10
N THR A 95 12.65 11.92 10.34
CA THR A 95 12.11 10.92 11.26
C THR A 95 10.58 10.92 11.20
N VAL A 96 9.99 9.73 11.20
CA VAL A 96 8.53 9.54 11.17
C VAL A 96 8.09 8.61 12.29
N ASP A 97 6.92 8.88 12.84
CA ASP A 97 6.26 8.06 13.84
C ASP A 97 5.17 7.22 13.18
N VAL A 98 5.25 5.90 13.31
CA VAL A 98 4.27 4.96 12.76
C VAL A 98 3.49 4.32 13.91
N SER A 99 2.20 4.64 13.98
CA SER A 99 1.28 4.01 14.92
C SER A 99 0.87 2.62 14.45
N VAL A 100 1.25 1.59 15.20
CA VAL A 100 0.83 0.19 15.01
C VAL A 100 0.10 -0.30 16.27
N PRO A 101 -0.67 -1.42 16.21
CA PRO A 101 -1.36 -1.95 17.39
C PRO A 101 -0.43 -2.25 18.59
N ALA A 102 0.85 -2.51 18.33
CA ALA A 102 1.86 -2.80 19.36
C ALA A 102 2.49 -1.54 19.99
N GLY A 103 2.24 -0.34 19.46
CA GLY A 103 2.87 0.90 19.93
C GLY A 103 3.21 1.86 18.78
N VAL A 104 4.09 2.83 19.07
CA VAL A 104 4.61 3.76 18.05
C VAL A 104 6.04 3.33 17.72
N ILE A 105 6.30 3.09 16.44
CA ILE A 105 7.65 2.79 15.93
C ILE A 105 8.20 4.05 15.28
N GLN A 106 9.45 4.41 15.61
CA GLN A 106 10.13 5.56 15.00
C GLN A 106 11.10 5.11 13.92
N TYR A 107 10.94 5.64 12.70
CA TYR A 107 11.84 5.38 11.58
C TYR A 107 12.56 6.64 11.12
N GLU A 108 13.84 6.52 10.78
CA GLU A 108 14.58 7.53 10.00
C GLU A 108 14.64 7.11 8.53
N ILE A 109 14.31 8.02 7.62
CA ILE A 109 14.41 7.79 6.17
C ILE A 109 15.86 7.92 5.73
N LEU A 110 16.50 6.79 5.45
CA LEU A 110 17.89 6.74 5.00
C LEU A 110 18.05 7.04 3.52
N ASP A 111 17.09 6.60 2.71
CA ASP A 111 17.17 6.75 1.25
C ASP A 111 15.81 6.64 0.57
N ILE A 112 15.68 7.27 -0.59
CA ILE A 112 14.49 7.23 -1.44
C ILE A 112 14.97 6.96 -2.87
N SER A 113 14.45 5.89 -3.46
CA SER A 113 14.82 5.41 -4.79
C SER A 113 13.58 4.88 -5.53
N LEU A 114 13.78 4.34 -6.73
CA LEU A 114 12.75 3.67 -7.53
C LEU A 114 12.94 2.16 -7.42
#